data_AF-A0A2J6TNZ0-F1
#
_entry.id   AF-A0A2J6TNZ0-F1
#
_cell.length_a   1.000
_cell.length_b   1.000
_cell.length_c   1.000
_cell.angle_alpha   90.00
_cell.angle_beta   90.00
_cell.angle_gamma   90.00
#
_symmetry.space_group_name_H-M   'P 1'
#
loop_
_entity.id
_entity.type
_entity.pdbx_description
1 polymer ?
#
loop_
_entity_poly.entity_id
_entity_poly.type
_entity_poly.pdbx_seq_one_letter_code
_entity_poly.pdbx_strand_id
1 'polypeptide(L)'
;MDDQFNIFKDANSRFEGAICKSEITTKYFPTLVIPHNFRGGCVRYYQGIDMTGVVTEVDIFFPNVKTACDCIAACLTASASCTNWVWKHTGNPLDGGRRSCTLYSSPNLPSGVILDYNLALSSGFQLLQDANNPQVGGGAPITALANGQPDPFGVSGFLTQDANGLLYC
;
A
#
# COMPACT_ATOMS: atom_id res chain seq x y z
N MET A 1 27.94 10.31 11.58
CA MET A 1 27.71 8.88 11.24
C MET A 1 28.80 8.52 10.25
N ASP A 2 29.45 7.37 10.39
CA ASP A 2 30.46 6.94 9.42
C ASP A 2 29.77 6.72 8.05
N ASP A 3 30.28 7.38 7.01
CA ASP A 3 29.71 7.38 5.65
C ASP A 3 29.60 5.97 5.06
N GLN A 4 30.37 5.00 5.57
CA GLN A 4 30.27 3.60 5.18
C GLN A 4 28.92 2.97 5.57
N PHE A 5 28.22 3.49 6.58
CA PHE A 5 26.89 3.02 6.98
C PHE A 5 25.77 3.76 6.24
N ASN A 6 26.08 4.84 5.52
CA ASN A 6 25.06 5.57 4.79
C ASN A 6 24.74 4.87 3.46
N ILE A 7 23.68 4.05 3.47
CA ILE A 7 23.16 3.43 2.26
C ILE A 7 22.53 4.45 1.29
N PHE A 8 22.18 5.65 1.77
CA PHE A 8 21.64 6.75 0.98
C PHE A 8 22.76 7.70 0.58
N LYS A 9 23.62 7.23 -0.33
CA LYS A 9 24.75 8.00 -0.87
C LYS A 9 24.30 9.26 -1.62
N ASP A 10 23.08 9.24 -2.13
CA ASP A 10 22.41 10.40 -2.69
C ASP A 10 20.90 10.34 -2.35
N ALA A 11 20.25 11.51 -2.30
CA ALA A 11 18.84 11.61 -1.90
C ALA A 11 17.83 11.22 -3.01
N ASN A 12 18.31 10.97 -4.24
CA ASN A 12 17.52 11.03 -5.46
C ASN A 12 17.37 9.67 -6.16
N SER A 13 18.38 8.81 -6.11
CA SER A 13 18.49 7.53 -6.83
C SER A 13 17.33 6.60 -6.52
N ARG A 14 16.82 6.62 -5.29
CA ARG A 14 15.64 5.84 -4.90
C ARG A 14 14.37 6.17 -5.73
N PHE A 15 14.31 7.32 -6.39
CA PHE A 15 13.15 7.77 -7.19
C PHE A 15 13.26 7.43 -8.68
N GLU A 16 14.36 6.84 -9.14
CA GLU A 16 14.51 6.45 -10.55
C GLU A 16 13.44 5.43 -10.98
N GLY A 17 13.11 4.48 -10.09
CA GLY A 17 12.06 3.48 -10.30
C GLY A 17 10.63 3.94 -10.00
N ALA A 18 10.37 5.23 -9.75
CA ALA A 18 9.03 5.64 -9.32
C ALA A 18 7.93 5.36 -10.37
N ILE A 19 6.76 4.89 -9.93
CA ILE A 19 5.54 4.76 -10.75
C ILE A 19 4.66 6.01 -10.61
N CYS A 20 3.73 6.20 -11.55
CA CYS A 20 2.78 7.33 -11.55
C CYS A 20 3.47 8.71 -11.52
N LYS A 21 4.65 8.80 -12.15
CA LYS A 21 5.35 10.07 -12.37
C LYS A 21 4.44 11.05 -13.10
N SER A 22 4.41 12.29 -12.66
CA SER A 22 3.55 13.38 -13.16
C SER A 22 2.07 13.30 -12.79
N GLU A 23 1.60 12.19 -12.22
CA GLU A 23 0.24 12.03 -11.69
C GLU A 23 0.21 12.24 -10.17
N ILE A 24 1.13 11.60 -9.45
CA ILE A 24 1.33 11.78 -8.01
C ILE A 24 2.42 12.83 -7.81
N THR A 25 2.02 14.08 -7.56
CA THR A 25 2.95 15.22 -7.50
C THR A 25 2.66 16.11 -6.30
N THR A 26 3.62 16.96 -5.93
CA THR A 26 3.43 18.00 -4.91
C THR A 26 2.35 19.02 -5.27
N LYS A 27 1.97 19.13 -6.55
CA LYS A 27 0.82 19.96 -6.97
C LYS A 27 -0.50 19.41 -6.42
N TYR A 28 -0.66 18.09 -6.44
CA TYR A 28 -1.89 17.42 -5.96
C TYR A 28 -1.80 17.01 -4.49
N PHE A 29 -0.59 16.72 -4.01
CA PHE A 29 -0.30 16.32 -2.63
C PHE A 29 0.82 17.21 -2.05
N PRO A 30 0.50 18.41 -1.53
CA PRO A 30 1.51 19.41 -1.14
C PRO A 30 2.52 18.95 -0.09
N THR A 31 2.16 17.97 0.75
CA THR A 31 3.03 17.41 1.79
C THR A 31 3.78 16.15 1.34
N LEU A 32 3.71 15.79 0.05
CA LEU A 32 4.43 14.65 -0.52
C LEU A 32 5.94 14.87 -0.48
N VAL A 33 6.65 13.90 0.11
CA VAL A 33 8.11 13.93 0.24
C VAL A 33 8.77 13.38 -1.00
N ILE A 34 9.10 14.28 -1.92
CA ILE A 34 9.85 14.01 -3.14
C ILE A 34 10.98 15.03 -3.32
N PRO A 35 12.10 14.68 -4.00
CA PRO A 35 13.14 15.64 -4.29
C PRO A 35 12.65 16.71 -5.27
N HIS A 36 13.15 17.94 -5.11
CA HIS A 36 12.73 19.10 -5.91
C HIS A 36 12.85 18.92 -7.44
N ASN A 37 13.79 18.08 -7.89
CA ASN A 37 14.04 17.85 -9.32
C ASN A 37 13.28 16.64 -9.90
N PHE A 38 12.44 15.97 -9.12
CA PHE A 38 11.67 14.80 -9.56
C PHE A 38 10.23 15.16 -9.89
N ARG A 39 9.70 14.52 -10.94
CA ARG A 39 8.31 14.71 -11.40
C ARG A 39 7.28 13.98 -10.53
N GLY A 40 7.60 13.73 -9.26
CA GLY A 40 6.78 12.94 -8.33
C GLY A 40 6.75 11.45 -8.65
N GLY A 41 5.76 10.76 -8.09
CA GLY A 41 5.58 9.31 -8.18
C GLY A 41 5.83 8.59 -6.85
N CYS A 42 5.73 7.27 -6.92
CA CYS A 42 5.80 6.34 -5.80
C CYS A 42 6.89 5.31 -6.01
N VAL A 43 7.72 5.09 -4.99
CA VAL A 43 8.90 4.21 -5.04
C VAL A 43 8.72 2.94 -4.21
N ARG A 44 7.69 2.87 -3.36
CA ARG A 44 7.38 1.71 -2.52
C ARG A 44 6.22 0.90 -3.07
N TYR A 45 6.51 0.01 -4.02
CA TYR A 45 5.51 -0.83 -4.66
C TYR A 45 6.05 -2.22 -5.02
N TYR A 46 5.12 -3.16 -5.24
CA TYR A 46 5.38 -4.52 -5.70
C TYR A 46 4.50 -4.82 -6.90
N GLN A 47 5.13 -5.16 -8.01
CA GLN A 47 4.42 -5.61 -9.21
C GLN A 47 4.02 -7.08 -9.06
N GLY A 48 2.78 -7.41 -9.42
CA GLY A 48 2.21 -8.76 -9.40
C GLY A 48 1.88 -9.30 -8.01
N ILE A 49 2.10 -8.52 -6.95
CA ILE A 49 1.89 -8.94 -5.57
C ILE A 49 0.66 -8.26 -4.99
N ASP A 50 -0.20 -9.04 -4.37
CA ASP A 50 -1.37 -8.58 -3.62
C ASP A 50 -0.98 -8.43 -2.15
N MET A 51 -0.34 -7.29 -1.85
CA MET A 51 0.07 -6.98 -0.49
C MET A 51 -1.16 -6.54 0.32
N THR A 52 -1.70 -7.48 1.09
CA THR A 52 -2.87 -7.22 1.94
C THR A 52 -2.49 -6.35 3.15
N GLY A 53 -3.47 -5.67 3.72
CA GLY A 53 -3.29 -4.89 4.94
C GLY A 53 -3.84 -5.55 6.19
N VAL A 54 -3.79 -4.79 7.28
CA VAL A 54 -3.59 -5.35 8.62
C VAL A 54 -4.88 -5.49 9.42
N VAL A 55 -5.95 -4.76 9.05
CA VAL A 55 -7.19 -4.71 9.85
C VAL A 55 -8.46 -4.65 8.99
N THR A 56 -8.58 -3.68 8.07
CA THR A 56 -9.78 -3.53 7.23
C THR A 56 -9.41 -3.22 5.78
N GLU A 57 -10.34 -3.50 4.87
CA GLU A 57 -10.21 -3.18 3.44
C GLU A 57 -11.45 -2.43 2.91
N VAL A 58 -11.23 -1.64 1.86
CA VAL A 58 -12.28 -0.96 1.09
C VAL A 58 -11.99 -1.14 -0.39
N ASP A 59 -12.94 -1.72 -1.12
CA ASP A 59 -12.86 -1.81 -2.58
C ASP A 59 -13.52 -0.61 -3.26
N ILE A 60 -12.83 -0.07 -4.25
CA ILE A 60 -13.27 1.02 -5.10
C ILE A 60 -13.24 0.52 -6.54
N PHE A 61 -14.41 0.55 -7.19
CA PHE A 61 -14.61 0.01 -8.54
C PHE A 61 -14.63 1.10 -9.60
N PHE A 62 -14.51 0.70 -10.87
CA PHE A 62 -14.80 1.58 -12.00
C PHE A 62 -16.24 2.13 -11.91
N PRO A 63 -16.51 3.41 -12.25
CA PRO A 63 -15.61 4.40 -12.87
C PRO A 63 -14.83 5.27 -11.89
N ASN A 64 -14.98 5.06 -10.58
CA ASN A 64 -14.37 5.91 -9.55
C ASN A 64 -12.85 5.81 -9.53
N VAL A 65 -12.33 4.64 -9.89
CA VAL A 65 -10.89 4.40 -10.15
C VAL A 65 -10.74 3.74 -11.51
N LYS A 66 -9.73 4.15 -12.28
CA LYS A 66 -9.47 3.68 -13.65
C LYS A 66 -8.04 3.18 -13.81
N THR A 67 -7.12 3.66 -13.00
CA THR A 67 -5.70 3.33 -13.05
C THR A 67 -5.15 3.01 -11.65
N ALA A 68 -3.96 2.40 -11.62
CA ALA A 68 -3.21 2.25 -10.37
C ALA A 68 -2.88 3.61 -9.73
N CYS A 69 -2.69 4.66 -10.53
CA CYS A 69 -2.40 6.00 -10.04
C CYS A 69 -3.61 6.64 -9.36
N ASP A 70 -4.83 6.38 -9.86
CA ASP A 70 -6.07 6.76 -9.17
C ASP A 70 -6.17 6.04 -7.80
N CYS A 71 -5.77 4.77 -7.76
CA CYS A 71 -5.77 3.99 -6.52
C CYS A 71 -4.79 4.55 -5.48
N ILE A 72 -3.56 4.88 -5.90
CA ILE A 72 -2.58 5.57 -5.06
C ILE A 72 -3.14 6.90 -4.56
N ALA A 73 -3.72 7.69 -5.46
CA ALA A 73 -4.28 8.99 -5.13
C ALA A 73 -5.42 8.88 -4.10
N ALA A 74 -6.27 7.86 -4.22
CA ALA A 74 -7.32 7.57 -3.25
C ALA A 74 -6.73 7.25 -1.87
N CYS A 75 -5.69 6.43 -1.81
CA CYS A 75 -5.02 6.09 -0.55
C CYS A 75 -4.28 7.30 0.07
N LEU A 76 -3.60 8.13 -0.73
CA LEU A 76 -2.96 9.37 -0.27
C LEU A 76 -3.99 10.38 0.27
N THR A 77 -5.15 10.48 -0.38
CA THR A 77 -6.26 11.32 0.08
C THR A 77 -6.81 10.83 1.42
N ALA A 78 -6.85 9.51 1.61
CA ALA A 78 -7.25 8.86 2.86
C ALA A 78 -6.05 8.53 3.77
N SER A 79 -4.98 9.34 3.76
CA SER A 79 -3.70 9.04 4.41
C SER A 79 -3.75 8.79 5.92
N ALA A 80 -4.75 9.31 6.62
CA ALA A 80 -4.98 9.01 8.04
C ALA A 80 -5.49 7.59 8.29
N SER A 81 -6.10 6.96 7.28
CA SER A 81 -6.73 5.65 7.38
C SER A 81 -6.19 4.62 6.39
N CYS A 82 -5.40 4.99 5.38
CA CYS A 82 -4.88 4.09 4.35
C CYS A 82 -3.35 4.03 4.39
N THR A 83 -2.80 2.82 4.47
CA THR A 83 -1.34 2.60 4.33
C THR A 83 -0.98 1.60 3.25
N ASN A 84 -1.90 0.77 2.80
CA ASN A 84 -1.63 -0.15 1.71
C ASN A 84 -2.72 0.01 0.66
N TRP A 85 -2.32 -0.11 -0.60
CA TRP A 85 -3.25 -0.10 -1.72
C TRP A 85 -2.87 -1.22 -2.67
N VAL A 86 -3.87 -1.79 -3.33
CA VAL A 86 -3.68 -2.83 -4.34
C VAL A 86 -4.60 -2.55 -5.52
N TRP A 87 -4.01 -2.47 -6.71
CA TRP A 87 -4.71 -2.43 -7.98
C TRP A 87 -4.77 -3.84 -8.57
N LYS A 88 -5.91 -4.52 -8.40
CA LYS A 88 -6.10 -5.94 -8.78
C LYS A 88 -7.52 -6.23 -9.23
N HIS A 89 -7.72 -7.36 -9.91
CA HIS A 89 -9.05 -7.94 -10.01
C HIS A 89 -9.43 -8.52 -8.64
N THR A 90 -10.65 -8.22 -8.17
CA THR A 90 -11.08 -8.57 -6.81
C THR A 90 -11.85 -9.89 -6.77
N GLY A 91 -12.30 -10.39 -7.92
CA GLY A 91 -13.27 -11.49 -8.01
C GLY A 91 -14.69 -11.07 -7.61
N ASN A 92 -14.88 -9.81 -7.20
CA ASN A 92 -16.20 -9.25 -6.92
C ASN A 92 -16.94 -8.98 -8.25
N PRO A 93 -18.19 -9.44 -8.42
CA PRO A 93 -18.96 -9.18 -9.64
C PRO A 93 -19.05 -7.69 -10.04
N LEU A 94 -18.93 -6.79 -9.07
CA LEU A 94 -18.97 -5.34 -9.29
C LEU A 94 -17.78 -4.80 -10.10
N ASP A 95 -16.64 -5.51 -10.13
CA ASP A 95 -15.49 -5.07 -10.93
C ASP A 95 -15.66 -5.35 -12.44
N GLY A 96 -16.65 -6.17 -12.83
CA GLY A 96 -16.95 -6.49 -14.22
C GLY A 96 -15.77 -7.13 -14.97
N GLY A 97 -14.91 -7.87 -14.27
CA GLY A 97 -13.70 -8.50 -14.82
C GLY A 97 -12.52 -7.54 -15.00
N ARG A 98 -12.61 -6.32 -14.45
CA ARG A 98 -11.55 -5.30 -14.50
C ARG A 98 -10.74 -5.32 -13.21
N ARG A 99 -9.59 -4.63 -13.24
CA ARG A 99 -8.90 -4.25 -12.02
C ARG A 99 -9.69 -3.16 -11.30
N SER A 100 -9.64 -3.22 -9.99
CA SER A 100 -10.22 -2.30 -9.03
C SER A 100 -9.18 -1.97 -7.97
N CYS A 101 -9.47 -0.97 -7.14
CA CYS A 101 -8.58 -0.52 -6.10
C CYS A 101 -9.06 -1.06 -4.76
N THR A 102 -8.23 -1.83 -4.07
CA THR A 102 -8.44 -2.22 -2.67
C THR A 102 -7.53 -1.37 -1.80
N LEU A 103 -8.11 -0.58 -0.91
CA LEU A 103 -7.41 0.21 0.10
C LEU A 103 -7.43 -0.54 1.42
N TYR A 104 -6.30 -0.65 2.09
CA TYR A 104 -6.23 -1.26 3.42
C TYR A 104 -5.85 -0.27 4.50
N SER A 105 -6.41 -0.52 5.68
CA SER A 105 -6.26 0.32 6.85
C SER A 105 -4.81 0.52 7.29
N SER A 106 -4.53 1.71 7.80
CA SER A 106 -3.31 2.02 8.55
C SER A 106 -3.14 1.10 9.77
N PRO A 107 -1.97 0.47 9.98
CA PRO A 107 -1.66 -0.19 11.25
C PRO A 107 -1.55 0.80 12.41
N ASN A 108 -1.35 2.10 12.11
CA ASN A 108 -1.41 3.16 13.09
C ASN A 108 -2.88 3.50 13.36
N LEU A 109 -3.52 2.68 14.17
CA LEU A 109 -4.88 2.92 14.62
C LEU A 109 -4.95 4.28 15.33
N PRO A 110 -6.04 5.05 15.14
CA PRO A 110 -6.28 6.26 15.92
C PRO A 110 -6.18 5.97 17.42
N SER A 111 -5.67 6.94 18.18
CA SER A 111 -5.64 6.86 19.63
C SER A 111 -7.04 6.53 20.19
N GLY A 112 -7.14 5.50 21.02
CA GLY A 112 -8.41 5.05 21.61
C GLY A 112 -9.16 3.97 20.82
N VAL A 113 -8.63 3.52 19.68
CA VAL A 113 -9.17 2.34 18.98
C VAL A 113 -8.54 1.08 19.56
N ILE A 114 -9.39 0.20 20.10
CA ILE A 114 -9.01 -1.14 20.52
C ILE A 114 -9.51 -2.10 19.43
N LEU A 115 -8.60 -2.88 18.85
CA LEU A 115 -9.01 -4.03 18.04
C LEU A 115 -9.47 -5.14 18.97
N ASP A 116 -10.74 -5.48 18.89
CA ASP A 116 -11.28 -6.66 19.52
C ASP A 116 -11.23 -7.81 18.51
N TYR A 117 -10.36 -8.78 18.78
CA TYR A 117 -10.29 -9.99 17.96
C TYR A 117 -11.23 -11.01 18.57
N ASN A 118 -12.22 -11.47 17.79
CA ASN A 118 -13.16 -12.49 18.26
C ASN A 118 -12.47 -13.85 18.37
N LEU A 119 -11.87 -14.10 19.53
CA LEU A 119 -11.03 -15.28 19.75
C LEU A 119 -11.81 -16.61 19.65
N ALA A 120 -13.14 -16.56 19.80
CA ALA A 120 -14.00 -17.74 19.75
C ALA A 120 -14.35 -18.16 18.32
N LEU A 121 -14.30 -17.23 17.35
CA LEU A 121 -14.69 -17.47 15.96
C LEU A 121 -13.55 -17.24 14.95
N SER A 122 -12.44 -16.66 15.39
CA SER A 122 -11.26 -16.49 14.55
C SER A 122 -10.34 -17.71 14.65
N SER A 123 -9.69 -18.05 13.55
CA SER A 123 -8.65 -19.09 13.47
C SER A 123 -7.34 -18.49 12.97
N GLY A 124 -6.18 -18.96 13.43
CA GLY A 124 -4.87 -18.55 12.89
C GLY A 124 -4.14 -17.44 13.65
N PHE A 125 -4.47 -17.16 14.91
CA PHE A 125 -3.70 -16.27 15.79
C PHE A 125 -3.28 -17.01 17.07
N GLN A 126 -2.11 -16.67 17.61
CA GLN A 126 -1.62 -17.12 18.92
C GLN A 126 -1.07 -15.92 19.70
N LEU A 127 -1.28 -15.90 21.01
CA LEU A 127 -0.71 -14.88 21.91
C LEU A 127 0.78 -15.17 22.12
N LEU A 128 1.60 -14.11 22.12
CA LEU A 128 3.06 -14.21 22.10
C LEU A 128 3.66 -14.32 23.50
N GLN A 129 4.03 -15.55 23.94
CA GLN A 129 5.29 -16.00 24.64
C GLN A 129 5.27 -17.55 24.75
N ASP A 130 6.34 -18.36 24.70
CA ASP A 130 7.80 -18.21 24.58
C ASP A 130 8.33 -19.10 23.44
N ALA A 131 8.32 -18.57 22.23
CA ALA A 131 9.38 -18.70 21.21
C ALA A 131 9.26 -17.59 20.16
N ASN A 132 8.34 -16.63 20.40
CA ASN A 132 8.11 -15.37 19.71
C ASN A 132 8.74 -15.28 18.34
N ASN A 133 8.20 -16.05 17.39
CA ASN A 133 8.56 -15.88 16.00
C ASN A 133 7.46 -15.09 15.28
N PRO A 134 7.50 -13.74 15.30
CA PRO A 134 6.65 -12.93 14.42
C PRO A 134 6.97 -13.13 12.92
N GLN A 135 7.90 -14.03 12.58
CA GLN A 135 8.36 -14.36 11.22
C GLN A 135 7.88 -15.72 10.71
N VAL A 136 6.86 -16.36 11.30
CA VAL A 136 6.10 -17.39 10.57
C VAL A 136 5.21 -16.68 9.55
N GLY A 137 5.86 -16.06 8.56
CA GLY A 137 5.20 -15.44 7.42
C GLY A 137 4.84 -16.50 6.38
N GLY A 138 3.82 -16.20 5.59
CA GLY A 138 3.58 -16.85 4.31
C GLY A 138 4.21 -16.02 3.18
N GLY A 139 4.34 -16.62 2.00
CA GLY A 139 4.56 -15.83 0.80
C GLY A 139 3.40 -14.86 0.59
N ALA A 140 3.69 -13.62 0.21
CA ALA A 140 2.64 -12.67 -0.18
C ALA A 140 1.83 -13.27 -1.36
N PRO A 141 0.49 -13.16 -1.34
CA PRO A 141 -0.33 -13.59 -2.48
C PRO A 141 0.05 -12.82 -3.76
N ILE A 142 -0.21 -13.44 -4.90
CA ILE A 142 -0.07 -12.79 -6.20
C ILE A 142 -1.41 -12.23 -6.65
N THR A 143 -1.38 -11.14 -7.41
CA THR A 143 -2.57 -10.68 -8.12
C THR A 143 -2.96 -11.67 -9.21
N ALA A 144 -4.26 -11.81 -9.50
CA ALA A 144 -4.77 -12.71 -10.52
C ALA A 144 -5.70 -11.99 -11.50
N LEU A 145 -5.79 -12.51 -12.72
CA LEU A 145 -6.78 -12.11 -13.73
C LEU A 145 -8.13 -12.79 -13.45
N ALA A 146 -9.19 -12.36 -14.13
CA ALA A 146 -10.53 -12.96 -13.99
C ALA A 146 -10.59 -14.48 -14.29
N ASN A 147 -9.63 -15.00 -15.04
CA ASN A 147 -9.50 -16.43 -15.34
C ASN A 147 -8.62 -17.20 -14.32
N GLY A 148 -8.23 -16.56 -13.22
CA GLY A 148 -7.41 -17.14 -12.15
C GLY A 148 -5.91 -17.24 -12.45
N GLN A 149 -5.45 -16.80 -13.63
CA GLN A 149 -4.01 -16.78 -13.93
C GLN A 149 -3.30 -15.63 -13.22
N PRO A 150 -2.00 -15.78 -12.89
CA PRO A 150 -1.19 -14.68 -12.36
C PRO A 150 -1.31 -13.42 -13.22
N ASP A 151 -1.55 -12.29 -12.57
CA ASP A 151 -1.62 -10.99 -13.21
C ASP A 151 -0.27 -10.27 -13.06
N PRO A 152 0.55 -10.17 -14.12
CA PRO A 152 1.85 -9.49 -14.04
C PRO A 152 1.74 -7.96 -13.95
N PHE A 153 0.54 -7.39 -14.11
CA PHE A 153 0.31 -5.95 -14.09
C PHE A 153 -0.59 -5.48 -12.94
N GLY A 154 -1.05 -6.41 -12.10
CA GLY A 154 -1.52 -6.03 -10.77
C GLY A 154 -0.35 -5.40 -10.01
N VAL A 155 -0.65 -4.45 -9.13
CA VAL A 155 0.39 -3.73 -8.39
C VAL A 155 -0.13 -3.30 -7.05
N SER A 156 0.70 -3.44 -6.03
CA SER A 156 0.43 -2.98 -4.68
C SER A 156 1.52 -2.05 -4.19
N GLY A 157 1.24 -1.27 -3.17
CA GLY A 157 2.24 -0.41 -2.56
C GLY A 157 1.88 0.06 -1.17
N PHE A 158 2.89 0.64 -0.53
CA PHE A 158 2.79 1.17 0.82
C PHE A 158 2.84 2.68 0.81
N LEU A 159 2.00 3.28 1.64
CA LEU A 159 1.96 4.69 1.97
C LEU A 159 2.13 4.87 3.46
N THR A 160 2.66 6.01 3.85
CA THR A 160 2.56 6.46 5.25
C THR A 160 2.47 7.97 5.31
N GLN A 161 1.80 8.46 6.34
CA GLN A 161 1.93 9.83 6.81
C GLN A 161 2.83 9.82 8.05
N ASP A 162 3.79 10.74 8.14
CA ASP A 162 4.55 10.90 9.39
C ASP A 162 3.79 11.75 10.42
N ALA A 163 4.37 11.87 11.62
CA ALA A 163 3.79 12.66 12.71
C ALA A 163 3.67 14.17 12.39
N ASN A 164 4.32 14.65 11.32
CA ASN A 164 4.27 16.03 10.86
C ASN A 164 3.30 16.23 9.68
N GLY A 165 2.57 15.18 9.28
CA GLY A 165 1.64 15.23 8.16
C GLY A 165 2.28 15.06 6.78
N LEU A 166 3.58 14.73 6.71
CA LEU A 166 4.29 14.49 5.47
C LEU A 166 3.89 13.14 4.87
N LEU A 167 3.64 13.12 3.57
CA LEU A 167 3.19 11.95 2.84
C LEU A 167 4.35 11.24 2.16
N TYR A 168 4.41 9.93 2.31
CA TYR A 168 5.43 9.08 1.72
C TYR A 168 4.80 8.02 0.84
N CYS A 169 5.34 7.95 -0.37
CA CYS A 169 5.15 6.94 -1.38
C CYS A 169 6.53 6.77 -2.07
#